data_AF-A0A2D5AES5-F1
#
_entry.id   AF-A0A2D5AES5-F1
#
_cell.length_a   1.000
_cell.length_b   1.000
_cell.length_c   1.000
_cell.angle_alpha   90.00
_cell.angle_beta   90.00
_cell.angle_gamma   90.00
#
_symmetry.space_group_name_H-M   'P 1'
#
loop_
_entity.id
_entity.type
_entity.pdbx_description
1 polymer ?
#
loop_
_entity_poly.entity_id
_entity_poly.type
_entity_poly.pdbx_seq_one_letter_code
_entity_poly.pdbx_strand_id
1 'polypeptide(L)'
;MTLHLRLAAWIFLVFGSTLAAQTDAEPQWHLPDVLGSAPALFVAEAPEGYTLAESQACVAQVVTYDLFCAQTTWDALCEESYECCRVEGDILNLGCTNVNACNYDPTVCVSVPSSCVFCLEHCFTLQMMDAEGNGWEGVTWSLTNNQGQTLDTGTLQNGYNALDAGCLEDGCYTLEVGEASDGNLVEWILETSEHDPVAGGAGESVTFAFNAFEGCTTPWACNYNAEACVDDGSCAFGENEVTDMTATTWDLNVDALCEDNATTSVLTFDGDFTASSTDETMYVWSLCGDILTLVMDDFIVHTGAWNGSGFESGDAEDGGCFTLYPSNPGCTDEMACNFDPAALTSDGSCTYPGCMNPLSCDFDPLAGCPEPCNLPAGYVEGCTNPLSINYDASATVDDGSCDLSYMCLNGTIYDEELMGCVPVCPGDMNFDGAINVNDLLEFLLVYDTLCP
;
A
#
# COMPACT_ATOMS: atom_id res chain seq x y z
N MET A 1 36.30 16.89 77.70
CA MET A 1 34.90 16.93 78.17
C MET A 1 34.28 15.59 77.77
N THR A 2 33.91 14.67 78.67
CA THR A 2 32.75 14.67 79.60
C THR A 2 31.41 14.90 78.89
N LEU A 3 30.34 14.13 79.13
CA LEU A 3 30.13 12.85 79.83
C LEU A 3 28.66 12.41 79.59
N HIS A 4 28.38 11.10 79.54
CA HIS A 4 27.31 10.32 80.25
C HIS A 4 26.94 9.08 79.40
N LEU A 5 27.08 7.81 79.84
CA LEU A 5 26.48 7.08 80.99
C LEU A 5 24.95 6.87 80.83
N ARG A 6 24.36 5.67 81.05
CA ARG A 6 24.87 4.33 81.42
C ARG A 6 23.74 3.25 81.38
N LEU A 7 24.13 1.97 81.56
CA LEU A 7 23.36 0.84 82.18
C LEU A 7 22.20 0.20 81.36
N ALA A 8 21.88 -1.11 81.48
CA ALA A 8 22.40 -2.20 82.35
C ALA A 8 22.37 -3.60 81.66
N ALA A 9 22.97 -4.62 82.29
CA ALA A 9 23.08 -6.00 81.80
C ALA A 9 22.90 -7.06 82.91
N TRP A 10 22.47 -8.28 82.53
CA TRP A 10 22.58 -9.61 83.21
C TRP A 10 22.59 -10.67 82.08
N ILE A 11 23.37 -11.78 81.99
CA ILE A 11 24.33 -12.53 82.84
C ILE A 11 23.73 -13.71 83.66
N PHE A 12 24.18 -14.94 83.32
CA PHE A 12 24.42 -16.21 84.08
C PHE A 12 24.04 -17.43 83.18
N LEU A 13 24.92 -18.33 82.68
CA LEU A 13 25.91 -19.27 83.28
C LEU A 13 25.26 -20.54 83.93
N VAL A 14 25.78 -21.79 83.86
CA VAL A 14 26.77 -22.50 82.99
C VAL A 14 26.87 -24.02 83.35
N PHE A 15 27.64 -24.85 82.59
CA PHE A 15 27.97 -26.31 82.74
C PHE A 15 26.81 -27.30 82.50
N GLY A 16 26.94 -28.54 82.00
CA GLY A 16 28.03 -29.51 81.70
C GLY A 16 27.47 -30.93 81.99
N SER A 17 27.73 -32.07 81.30
CA SER A 17 28.92 -32.56 80.60
C SER A 17 28.67 -33.88 79.79
N THR A 18 29.35 -34.01 78.62
CA THR A 18 29.98 -35.23 78.02
C THR A 18 29.22 -36.54 77.66
N LEU A 19 29.35 -36.90 76.37
CA LEU A 19 29.55 -38.23 75.73
C LEU A 19 28.40 -39.28 75.81
N ALA A 20 28.03 -40.02 74.75
CA ALA A 20 28.41 -40.04 73.31
C ALA A 20 27.35 -40.89 72.53
N ALA A 21 27.37 -41.16 71.21
CA ALA A 21 28.24 -40.82 70.07
C ALA A 21 27.45 -40.97 68.74
N GLN A 22 27.98 -40.45 67.60
CA GLN A 22 27.69 -40.83 66.19
C GLN A 22 26.25 -40.59 65.65
N THR A 23 25.99 -40.17 64.41
CA THR A 23 26.73 -39.73 63.18
C THR A 23 25.68 -38.99 62.32
N ASP A 24 25.95 -38.11 61.35
CA ASP A 24 27.12 -37.32 60.94
C ASP A 24 26.55 -36.03 60.28
N ALA A 25 27.38 -35.02 60.04
CA ALA A 25 26.93 -33.76 59.44
C ALA A 25 26.71 -33.88 57.92
N GLU A 26 25.68 -33.20 57.40
CA GLU A 26 25.59 -32.87 55.96
C GLU A 26 25.70 -31.34 55.73
N PRO A 27 26.16 -30.92 54.53
CA PRO A 27 26.70 -29.58 54.31
C PRO A 27 25.70 -28.59 53.72
N GLN A 28 26.04 -27.29 53.74
CA GLN A 28 25.33 -26.29 52.96
C GLN A 28 25.63 -26.44 51.46
N TRP A 29 24.58 -26.32 50.64
CA TRP A 29 24.69 -26.07 49.21
C TRP A 29 23.80 -24.87 48.83
N HIS A 30 24.28 -24.07 47.88
CA HIS A 30 23.55 -22.93 47.34
C HIS A 30 22.49 -23.37 46.32
N LEU A 31 21.43 -22.57 46.19
CA LEU A 31 20.48 -22.64 45.08
C LEU A 31 21.20 -22.49 43.72
N PRO A 32 20.83 -23.29 42.71
CA PRO A 32 20.89 -22.89 41.32
C PRO A 32 19.55 -22.24 40.90
N ASP A 33 19.62 -21.07 40.26
CA ASP A 33 18.51 -20.55 39.47
C ASP A 33 18.40 -21.33 38.14
N VAL A 34 17.28 -22.04 37.90
CA VAL A 34 16.66 -22.19 36.56
C VAL A 34 15.14 -22.44 36.74
N LEU A 35 14.37 -21.59 36.05
CA LEU A 35 12.98 -21.64 35.56
C LEU A 35 12.21 -22.98 35.58
N GLY A 36 10.87 -22.88 35.64
CA GLY A 36 9.96 -23.90 35.08
C GLY A 36 8.73 -24.22 35.92
N SER A 37 7.56 -23.78 35.46
CA SER A 37 6.21 -24.00 35.97
C SER A 37 5.86 -25.41 36.48
N ALA A 38 4.93 -25.44 37.46
CA ALA A 38 4.22 -26.60 38.06
C ALA A 38 5.01 -27.48 39.07
N PRO A 39 4.67 -27.43 40.38
CA PRO A 39 5.06 -28.48 41.31
C PRO A 39 4.22 -29.74 41.05
N ALA A 40 4.76 -30.67 40.26
CA ALA A 40 4.21 -32.02 40.13
C ALA A 40 4.29 -32.74 41.50
N LEU A 41 3.22 -32.64 42.29
CA LEU A 41 3.12 -33.27 43.60
C LEU A 41 2.83 -34.77 43.42
N PHE A 42 3.89 -35.56 43.26
CA PHE A 42 3.79 -37.02 43.21
C PHE A 42 3.09 -37.58 44.45
N VAL A 43 1.88 -38.12 44.27
CA VAL A 43 1.20 -38.93 45.27
C VAL A 43 1.85 -40.31 45.30
N ALA A 44 2.58 -40.62 46.37
CA ALA A 44 3.15 -41.94 46.57
C ALA A 44 2.08 -42.95 47.05
N GLU A 45 1.97 -44.09 46.38
CA GLU A 45 1.09 -45.18 46.80
C GLU A 45 1.49 -45.72 48.19
N ALA A 46 0.48 -46.04 49.02
CA ALA A 46 0.70 -46.57 50.36
C ALA A 46 1.08 -48.07 50.33
N PRO A 47 2.12 -48.52 51.05
CA PRO A 47 2.46 -49.94 51.14
C PRO A 47 1.37 -50.77 51.84
N GLU A 48 1.15 -52.00 51.38
CA GLU A 48 0.08 -52.87 51.84
C GLU A 48 0.08 -53.11 53.36
N GLY A 49 -1.07 -52.88 54.00
CA GLY A 49 -1.33 -53.26 55.40
C GLY A 49 -2.00 -52.21 56.28
N TYR A 50 -2.09 -50.95 55.83
CA TYR A 50 -2.74 -49.86 56.56
C TYR A 50 -3.74 -49.11 55.68
N THR A 51 -4.97 -48.94 56.15
CA THR A 51 -5.93 -47.96 55.62
C THR A 51 -6.16 -46.86 56.65
N LEU A 52 -5.87 -45.62 56.28
CA LEU A 52 -5.96 -44.45 57.17
C LEU A 52 -7.39 -43.92 57.20
N ALA A 53 -8.02 -43.91 58.39
CA ALA A 53 -9.36 -43.37 58.58
C ALA A 53 -9.34 -41.90 59.04
N GLU A 54 -9.43 -41.00 58.05
CA GLU A 54 -10.07 -39.67 58.14
C GLU A 54 -9.75 -38.78 59.36
N SER A 55 -8.50 -38.77 59.80
CA SER A 55 -7.94 -37.59 60.46
C SER A 55 -6.48 -37.38 60.04
N GLN A 56 -6.20 -36.17 59.57
CA GLN A 56 -4.87 -35.68 59.15
C GLN A 56 -4.33 -36.16 57.79
N ALA A 57 -5.05 -35.81 56.73
CA ALA A 57 -4.46 -35.53 55.41
C ALA A 57 -5.03 -34.24 54.77
N CYS A 58 -5.41 -33.25 55.58
CA CYS A 58 -5.70 -31.89 55.09
C CYS A 58 -4.39 -31.16 54.79
N VAL A 59 -3.90 -31.29 53.56
CA VAL A 59 -2.88 -30.39 53.01
C VAL A 59 -3.59 -29.16 52.41
N ALA A 60 -3.08 -27.97 52.75
CA ALA A 60 -3.48 -26.65 52.25
C ALA A 60 -4.93 -26.20 52.52
N GLN A 61 -5.04 -25.06 53.19
CA GLN A 61 -6.32 -24.37 53.42
C GLN A 61 -6.77 -23.66 52.13
N VAL A 62 -8.01 -23.89 51.71
CA VAL A 62 -8.71 -23.02 50.77
C VAL A 62 -9.04 -21.70 51.48
N VAL A 63 -8.60 -20.58 50.90
CA VAL A 63 -8.77 -19.21 51.44
C VAL A 63 -9.18 -18.33 50.24
N THR A 64 -10.39 -17.79 50.06
CA THR A 64 -11.72 -17.85 50.72
C THR A 64 -12.77 -17.55 49.62
N TYR A 65 -14.07 -17.86 49.69
CA TYR A 65 -15.00 -18.03 50.82
C TYR A 65 -16.04 -19.15 50.53
N ASP A 66 -16.83 -19.51 51.55
CA ASP A 66 -18.12 -20.25 51.52
C ASP A 66 -18.53 -21.08 50.27
N LEU A 67 -18.27 -22.39 50.33
CA LEU A 67 -19.28 -23.38 49.90
C LEU A 67 -19.45 -24.49 50.96
N PHE A 68 -20.72 -24.83 51.24
CA PHE A 68 -21.14 -25.74 52.30
C PHE A 68 -20.93 -27.23 51.94
N CYS A 69 -19.70 -27.78 52.06
CA CYS A 69 -19.50 -29.25 52.14
C CYS A 69 -19.04 -29.69 53.55
N ALA A 70 -19.47 -28.96 54.60
CA ALA A 70 -19.29 -29.35 56.00
C ALA A 70 -20.61 -29.24 56.78
N GLN A 71 -21.42 -30.31 56.76
CA GLN A 71 -22.30 -30.83 57.85
C GLN A 71 -23.37 -31.84 57.36
N THR A 72 -23.61 -32.03 56.07
CA THR A 72 -24.60 -33.00 55.54
C THR A 72 -24.04 -33.88 54.42
N THR A 73 -24.74 -34.99 54.18
CA THR A 73 -24.42 -36.07 53.21
C THR A 73 -23.93 -35.58 51.86
N TRP A 74 -22.95 -36.29 51.30
CA TRP A 74 -22.56 -36.26 49.88
C TRP A 74 -23.84 -36.27 49.01
N ASP A 75 -24.11 -35.15 48.36
CA ASP A 75 -25.27 -34.93 47.50
C ASP A 75 -24.81 -34.58 46.08
N ALA A 76 -25.77 -34.48 45.15
CA ALA A 76 -25.47 -34.21 43.76
C ALA A 76 -24.69 -32.88 43.54
N LEU A 77 -24.77 -31.92 44.47
CA LEU A 77 -24.05 -30.64 44.37
C LEU A 77 -22.57 -30.77 44.78
N CYS A 78 -22.26 -31.47 45.88
CA CYS A 78 -20.86 -31.79 46.17
C CYS A 78 -20.28 -32.83 45.17
N GLU A 79 -21.11 -33.67 44.52
CA GLU A 79 -20.70 -34.58 43.43
C GLU A 79 -20.40 -33.82 42.13
N GLU A 80 -21.30 -32.96 41.64
CA GLU A 80 -21.06 -32.06 40.49
C GLU A 80 -19.84 -31.16 40.72
N SER A 81 -19.65 -30.63 41.94
CA SER A 81 -18.48 -29.81 42.29
C SER A 81 -17.18 -30.62 42.33
N TYR A 82 -17.23 -31.89 42.71
CA TYR A 82 -16.07 -32.80 42.75
C TYR A 82 -15.66 -33.23 41.34
N GLU A 83 -16.63 -33.56 40.48
CA GLU A 83 -16.41 -33.82 39.05
C GLU A 83 -15.84 -32.58 38.34
N CYS A 84 -16.37 -31.38 38.62
CA CYS A 84 -15.82 -30.11 38.13
C CYS A 84 -14.32 -29.98 38.49
N CYS A 85 -13.99 -30.18 39.77
CA CYS A 85 -12.62 -29.99 40.27
C CYS A 85 -11.62 -31.04 39.75
N ARG A 86 -12.06 -32.12 39.09
CA ARG A 86 -11.22 -33.30 38.78
C ARG A 86 -11.31 -33.67 37.30
N VAL A 87 -10.24 -33.40 36.56
CA VAL A 87 -10.09 -33.90 35.18
C VAL A 87 -9.68 -35.39 35.19
N GLU A 88 -9.77 -36.09 34.05
CA GLU A 88 -9.28 -37.48 33.94
C GLU A 88 -7.83 -37.58 34.44
N GLY A 89 -7.59 -38.46 35.42
CA GLY A 89 -6.26 -38.66 36.01
C GLY A 89 -5.96 -37.91 37.31
N ASP A 90 -6.98 -37.47 38.08
CA ASP A 90 -6.82 -36.84 39.40
C ASP A 90 -6.15 -35.45 39.41
N ILE A 91 -6.16 -34.76 38.26
CA ILE A 91 -5.63 -33.39 38.14
C ILE A 91 -6.70 -32.38 38.60
N LEU A 92 -6.29 -31.43 39.45
CA LEU A 92 -7.13 -30.31 39.88
C LEU A 92 -7.28 -29.26 38.78
N ASN A 93 -8.52 -28.87 38.45
CA ASN A 93 -8.78 -27.76 37.54
C ASN A 93 -8.55 -26.41 38.23
N LEU A 94 -7.32 -25.88 38.10
CA LEU A 94 -6.82 -24.65 38.73
C LEU A 94 -6.74 -23.50 37.72
N GLY A 95 -7.16 -22.30 38.13
CA GLY A 95 -7.08 -21.09 37.28
C GLY A 95 -7.69 -19.87 37.97
N CYS A 96 -8.22 -18.90 37.20
CA CYS A 96 -8.91 -17.74 37.77
C CYS A 96 -10.44 -17.82 37.62
N THR A 97 -11.16 -17.71 38.73
CA THR A 97 -12.65 -17.69 38.73
C THR A 97 -13.25 -16.30 38.99
N ASN A 98 -12.42 -15.25 39.03
CA ASN A 98 -12.88 -13.88 39.23
C ASN A 98 -13.30 -13.26 37.90
N VAL A 99 -14.60 -12.95 37.76
CA VAL A 99 -15.21 -12.39 36.54
C VAL A 99 -14.64 -11.02 36.10
N ASN A 100 -13.83 -10.37 36.94
CA ASN A 100 -13.15 -9.11 36.63
C ASN A 100 -11.65 -9.32 36.30
N ALA A 101 -11.19 -10.56 36.22
CA ALA A 101 -9.86 -10.89 35.72
C ALA A 101 -9.93 -11.20 34.22
N CYS A 102 -8.81 -10.99 33.54
CA CYS A 102 -8.72 -11.08 32.09
C CYS A 102 -8.74 -12.55 31.64
N ASN A 103 -8.01 -13.41 32.35
CA ASN A 103 -8.07 -14.86 32.23
C ASN A 103 -9.18 -15.49 33.10
N TYR A 104 -10.35 -14.86 33.17
CA TYR A 104 -11.51 -15.47 33.81
C TYR A 104 -11.96 -16.71 33.03
N ASP A 105 -11.97 -17.87 33.68
CA ASP A 105 -12.48 -19.10 33.11
C ASP A 105 -13.69 -19.60 33.94
N PRO A 106 -14.91 -19.65 33.38
CA PRO A 106 -16.09 -20.18 34.06
C PRO A 106 -16.07 -21.71 34.23
N THR A 107 -15.17 -22.42 33.56
CA THR A 107 -14.99 -23.88 33.67
C THR A 107 -14.01 -24.27 34.78
N VAL A 108 -13.18 -23.34 35.26
CA VAL A 108 -12.28 -23.54 36.40
C VAL A 108 -13.06 -23.58 37.71
N CYS A 109 -12.76 -24.59 38.53
CA CYS A 109 -13.53 -24.86 39.75
C CYS A 109 -12.78 -24.45 41.03
N VAL A 110 -11.45 -24.30 40.96
CA VAL A 110 -10.61 -23.87 42.08
C VAL A 110 -9.78 -22.66 41.68
N SER A 111 -10.13 -21.49 42.23
CA SER A 111 -9.38 -20.26 41.97
C SER A 111 -8.02 -20.28 42.66
N VAL A 112 -6.96 -19.94 41.93
CA VAL A 112 -5.66 -19.57 42.48
C VAL A 112 -5.56 -18.04 42.44
N PRO A 113 -5.66 -17.32 43.57
CA PRO A 113 -5.75 -15.85 43.53
C PRO A 113 -4.56 -15.14 42.88
N SER A 114 -3.39 -15.80 42.84
CA SER A 114 -2.18 -15.30 42.18
C SER A 114 -2.07 -15.65 40.69
N SER A 115 -3.01 -16.41 40.12
CA SER A 115 -3.08 -16.64 38.66
C SER A 115 -4.04 -15.69 37.96
N CYS A 116 -4.85 -14.93 38.69
CA CYS A 116 -5.77 -13.95 38.11
C CYS A 116 -5.01 -12.71 37.59
N VAL A 117 -5.14 -12.44 36.30
CA VAL A 117 -4.58 -11.25 35.64
C VAL A 117 -5.58 -10.10 35.77
N PHE A 118 -5.19 -9.01 36.42
CA PHE A 118 -6.02 -7.82 36.61
C PHE A 118 -5.36 -6.61 35.95
N CYS A 119 -6.01 -6.08 34.92
CA CYS A 119 -5.54 -4.91 34.17
C CYS A 119 -6.29 -3.65 34.61
N LEU A 120 -5.61 -2.50 34.46
CA LEU A 120 -6.18 -1.19 34.82
C LEU A 120 -6.93 -0.54 33.65
N GLU A 121 -6.51 -0.86 32.43
CA GLU A 121 -7.02 -0.33 31.17
C GLU A 121 -7.50 -1.50 30.32
N HIS A 122 -6.62 -2.11 29.51
CA HIS A 122 -6.99 -3.14 28.54
C HIS A 122 -6.36 -4.50 28.81
N CYS A 123 -6.95 -5.51 28.20
CA CYS A 123 -6.45 -6.87 28.28
C CYS A 123 -6.62 -7.63 26.97
N PHE A 124 -5.76 -8.63 26.81
CA PHE A 124 -5.88 -9.66 25.81
C PHE A 124 -5.92 -11.03 26.48
N THR A 125 -6.60 -11.98 25.84
CA THR A 125 -6.51 -13.42 26.11
C THR A 125 -6.08 -14.12 24.83
N LEU A 126 -5.08 -15.00 24.94
CA LEU A 126 -4.64 -15.85 23.84
C LEU A 126 -4.90 -17.31 24.20
N GLN A 127 -5.93 -17.88 23.58
CA GLN A 127 -6.20 -19.30 23.62
C GLN A 127 -5.30 -19.98 22.58
N MET A 128 -4.44 -20.88 23.03
CA MET A 128 -3.57 -21.70 22.20
C MET A 128 -4.14 -23.12 22.15
N MET A 129 -4.18 -23.72 20.96
CA MET A 129 -4.75 -25.05 20.73
C MET A 129 -3.80 -25.90 19.86
N ASP A 130 -3.85 -27.21 20.10
CA ASP A 130 -3.13 -28.26 19.38
C ASP A 130 -4.01 -29.50 19.35
N ALA A 131 -4.21 -30.09 18.17
CA ALA A 131 -5.10 -31.25 18.01
C ALA A 131 -4.44 -32.58 18.40
N GLU A 132 -3.11 -32.64 18.39
CA GLU A 132 -2.33 -33.85 18.60
C GLU A 132 -1.89 -34.05 20.07
N GLY A 133 -1.83 -32.97 20.85
CA GLY A 133 -1.52 -32.95 22.29
C GLY A 133 -0.03 -32.96 22.64
N ASN A 134 0.86 -32.89 21.65
CA ASN A 134 2.32 -32.73 21.79
C ASN A 134 2.75 -31.26 22.02
N GLY A 135 1.81 -30.32 21.97
CA GLY A 135 2.07 -28.89 21.97
C GLY A 135 2.63 -28.40 20.63
N TRP A 136 2.90 -27.11 20.54
CA TRP A 136 3.33 -26.42 19.32
C TRP A 136 4.77 -26.74 18.85
N GLU A 137 5.40 -27.79 19.38
CA GLU A 137 6.73 -28.31 19.03
C GLU A 137 7.88 -27.27 18.96
N GLY A 138 7.73 -26.16 19.69
CA GLY A 138 8.70 -25.06 19.75
C GLY A 138 8.34 -23.82 18.92
N VAL A 139 7.20 -23.81 18.22
CA VAL A 139 6.64 -22.57 17.65
C VAL A 139 6.24 -21.63 18.80
N THR A 140 6.62 -20.37 18.70
CA THR A 140 6.33 -19.33 19.70
C THR A 140 5.43 -18.25 19.11
N TRP A 141 4.60 -17.65 19.95
CA TRP A 141 3.97 -16.36 19.66
C TRP A 141 4.76 -15.21 20.28
N SER A 142 4.68 -14.02 19.69
CA SER A 142 5.30 -12.78 20.15
C SER A 142 4.30 -11.65 20.03
N LEU A 143 4.13 -10.87 21.10
CA LEU A 143 3.31 -9.66 21.11
C LEU A 143 4.23 -8.45 21.13
N THR A 144 4.14 -7.60 20.11
CA THR A 144 4.95 -6.39 19.93
C THR A 144 4.09 -5.14 19.92
N ASN A 145 4.68 -3.99 20.29
CA ASN A 145 4.06 -2.68 20.08
C ASN A 145 4.57 -2.01 18.78
N ASN A 146 3.95 -0.88 18.41
CA ASN A 146 4.36 -0.06 17.24
C ASN A 146 5.81 0.47 17.26
N GLN A 147 6.56 0.35 18.36
CA GLN A 147 7.98 0.69 18.43
C GLN A 147 8.89 -0.54 18.19
N GLY A 148 8.30 -1.70 17.86
CA GLY A 148 9.01 -2.97 17.70
C GLY A 148 9.47 -3.59 19.01
N GLN A 149 8.99 -3.11 20.16
CA GLN A 149 9.31 -3.71 21.45
C GLN A 149 8.39 -4.93 21.68
N THR A 150 8.98 -6.12 21.81
CA THR A 150 8.28 -7.30 22.37
C THR A 150 7.87 -7.00 23.82
N LEU A 151 6.57 -7.08 24.07
CA LEU A 151 5.97 -6.92 25.39
C LEU A 151 5.79 -8.28 26.08
N ASP A 152 5.42 -9.30 25.31
CA ASP A 152 5.20 -10.65 25.82
C ASP A 152 5.49 -11.72 24.75
N THR A 153 5.74 -12.96 25.16
CA THR A 153 6.00 -14.10 24.27
C THR A 153 5.80 -15.43 24.99
N GLY A 154 5.24 -16.41 24.27
CA GLY A 154 4.91 -17.72 24.84
C GLY A 154 4.80 -18.83 23.79
N THR A 155 4.36 -20.00 24.23
CA THR A 155 4.16 -21.20 23.40
C THR A 155 3.35 -22.25 24.17
N LEU A 156 2.58 -23.07 23.47
CA LEU A 156 1.96 -24.27 24.03
C LEU A 156 3.02 -25.38 24.14
N GLN A 157 3.62 -25.52 25.32
CA GLN A 157 4.73 -26.46 25.56
C GLN A 157 4.36 -27.94 25.35
N ASN A 158 3.18 -28.37 25.80
CA ASN A 158 2.60 -29.71 25.68
C ASN A 158 1.08 -29.62 25.95
N GLY A 159 0.31 -30.62 25.50
CA GLY A 159 -1.13 -30.71 25.76
C GLY A 159 -1.98 -30.03 24.69
N TYR A 160 -3.29 -30.27 24.72
CA TYR A 160 -4.22 -29.84 23.67
C TYR A 160 -4.55 -28.36 23.66
N ASN A 161 -4.41 -27.68 24.80
CA ASN A 161 -4.71 -26.26 24.91
C ASN A 161 -3.98 -25.58 26.08
N ALA A 162 -3.79 -24.27 25.95
CA ALA A 162 -3.40 -23.38 27.03
C ALA A 162 -4.06 -22.00 26.84
N LEU A 163 -4.10 -21.22 27.91
CA LEU A 163 -4.55 -19.83 27.91
C LEU A 163 -3.42 -18.97 28.45
N ASP A 164 -3.05 -17.92 27.71
CA ASP A 164 -2.26 -16.82 28.24
C ASP A 164 -3.08 -15.53 28.26
N ALA A 165 -2.68 -14.58 29.11
CA ALA A 165 -3.37 -13.29 29.22
C ALA A 165 -2.46 -12.22 29.83
N GLY A 166 -2.52 -11.02 29.28
CA GLY A 166 -1.72 -9.90 29.74
C GLY A 166 -2.47 -8.57 29.73
N CYS A 167 -1.80 -7.55 30.24
CA CYS A 167 -2.30 -6.19 30.31
C CYS A 167 -1.62 -5.30 29.29
N LEU A 168 -2.42 -4.45 28.65
CA LEU A 168 -1.97 -3.50 27.64
C LEU A 168 -2.47 -2.10 28.00
N GLU A 169 -1.69 -1.10 27.62
CA GLU A 169 -2.04 0.32 27.73
C GLU A 169 -2.83 0.74 26.47
N ASP A 170 -3.27 1.99 26.37
CA ASP A 170 -3.73 2.55 25.09
C ASP A 170 -2.57 2.49 24.05
N GLY A 171 -2.83 1.95 22.86
CA GLY A 171 -1.80 1.77 21.86
C GLY A 171 -2.10 0.75 20.77
N CYS A 172 -1.06 0.42 20.01
CA CYS A 172 -1.09 -0.43 18.82
C CYS A 172 -0.21 -1.66 19.02
N TYR A 173 -0.74 -2.83 18.73
CA TYR A 173 -0.12 -4.11 19.05
C TYR A 173 -0.23 -5.09 17.89
N THR A 174 0.84 -5.85 17.66
CA THR A 174 0.87 -6.94 16.68
C THR A 174 1.21 -8.24 17.41
N LEU A 175 0.30 -9.20 17.33
CA LEU A 175 0.55 -10.58 17.71
C LEU A 175 1.02 -11.34 16.46
N GLU A 176 2.18 -11.97 16.54
CA GLU A 176 2.76 -12.81 15.49
C GLU A 176 2.96 -14.23 16.03
N VAL A 177 2.56 -15.24 15.27
CA VAL A 177 2.78 -16.65 15.61
C VAL A 177 3.72 -17.27 14.59
N GLY A 178 4.83 -17.86 15.07
CA GLY A 178 5.89 -18.36 14.21
C GLY A 178 5.45 -19.49 13.25
N GLU A 179 6.29 -19.71 12.24
CA GLU A 179 6.10 -20.78 11.24
C GLU A 179 6.19 -22.19 11.86
N ALA A 180 5.29 -23.09 11.44
CA ALA A 180 5.26 -24.48 11.85
C ALA A 180 5.80 -25.42 10.75
N SER A 181 6.34 -26.57 11.14
CA SER A 181 6.72 -27.63 10.19
C SER A 181 5.50 -28.43 9.70
N ASP A 182 5.57 -28.94 8.46
CA ASP A 182 4.56 -29.84 7.87
C ASP A 182 4.05 -30.90 8.86
N GLY A 183 2.80 -30.74 9.32
CA GLY A 183 2.12 -31.68 10.21
C GLY A 183 2.03 -31.27 11.69
N ASN A 184 2.58 -30.12 12.09
CA ASN A 184 2.31 -29.49 13.39
C ASN A 184 1.15 -28.49 13.23
N LEU A 185 0.00 -28.79 13.84
CA LEU A 185 -1.22 -27.98 13.70
C LEU A 185 -1.32 -26.95 14.84
N VAL A 186 -0.77 -25.77 14.59
CA VAL A 186 -0.88 -24.60 15.47
C VAL A 186 -2.19 -23.89 15.17
N GLU A 187 -3.08 -23.79 16.17
CA GLU A 187 -4.31 -22.99 16.13
C GLU A 187 -4.37 -22.05 17.34
N TRP A 188 -4.82 -20.82 17.15
CA TRP A 188 -4.98 -19.85 18.24
C TRP A 188 -6.22 -18.96 18.07
N ILE A 189 -6.71 -18.41 19.20
CA ILE A 189 -7.75 -17.38 19.25
C ILE A 189 -7.28 -16.26 20.18
N LEU A 190 -7.16 -15.05 19.63
CA LEU A 190 -6.96 -13.81 20.36
C LEU A 190 -8.31 -13.16 20.64
N GLU A 191 -8.61 -12.88 21.90
CA GLU A 191 -9.75 -12.05 22.30
C GLU A 191 -9.23 -10.81 23.03
N THR A 192 -9.94 -9.70 22.90
CA THR A 192 -9.57 -8.41 23.51
C THR A 192 -10.77 -7.75 24.17
N SER A 193 -10.54 -6.73 25.00
CA SER A 193 -11.62 -5.96 25.63
C SER A 193 -12.45 -5.10 24.66
N GLU A 194 -11.98 -4.84 23.44
CA GLU A 194 -12.61 -3.89 22.50
C GLU A 194 -13.00 -4.47 21.13
N HIS A 195 -12.45 -5.63 20.73
CA HIS A 195 -12.65 -6.23 19.40
C HIS A 195 -13.22 -7.65 19.46
N ASP A 196 -13.92 -8.07 18.38
CA ASP A 196 -14.37 -9.46 18.20
C ASP A 196 -13.18 -10.44 18.20
N PRO A 197 -13.35 -11.70 18.68
CA PRO A 197 -12.30 -12.72 18.65
C PRO A 197 -11.73 -12.98 17.26
N VAL A 198 -10.40 -12.98 17.14
CA VAL A 198 -9.66 -13.32 15.91
C VAL A 198 -9.00 -14.68 16.09
N ALA A 199 -9.23 -15.59 15.15
CA ALA A 199 -8.57 -16.89 15.11
C ALA A 199 -7.51 -16.92 14.00
N GLY A 200 -6.44 -17.68 14.20
CA GLY A 200 -5.39 -17.89 13.21
C GLY A 200 -4.55 -19.13 13.44
N GLY A 201 -3.56 -19.34 12.57
CA GLY A 201 -2.62 -20.46 12.58
C GLY A 201 -1.15 -20.06 12.70
N ALA A 202 -0.25 -21.00 12.40
CA ALA A 202 1.19 -20.72 12.28
C ALA A 202 1.52 -19.82 11.08
N GLY A 203 2.53 -18.96 11.23
CA GLY A 203 2.96 -17.99 10.22
C GLY A 203 2.03 -16.77 10.10
N GLU A 204 0.90 -16.76 10.82
CA GLU A 204 -0.08 -15.67 10.77
C GLU A 204 0.19 -14.62 11.86
N SER A 205 -0.22 -13.39 11.57
CA SER A 205 -0.19 -12.28 12.52
C SER A 205 -1.48 -11.46 12.46
N VAL A 206 -1.79 -10.79 13.56
CA VAL A 206 -2.91 -9.85 13.67
C VAL A 206 -2.42 -8.57 14.33
N THR A 207 -2.80 -7.43 13.75
CA THR A 207 -2.60 -6.11 14.37
C THR A 207 -3.93 -5.60 14.91
N PHE A 208 -3.91 -5.08 16.12
CA PHE A 208 -5.06 -4.57 16.85
C PHE A 208 -4.67 -3.36 17.70
N ALA A 209 -5.67 -2.65 18.21
CA ALA A 209 -5.47 -1.42 18.95
C ALA A 209 -6.41 -1.29 20.14
N PHE A 210 -6.03 -0.44 21.10
CA PHE A 210 -6.90 0.07 22.16
C PHE A 210 -6.81 1.60 22.20
N ASN A 211 -7.96 2.27 22.02
CA ASN A 211 -8.07 3.74 21.87
C ASN A 211 -7.02 4.41 20.94
N ALA A 212 -6.41 3.66 20.01
CA ALA A 212 -5.43 4.22 19.08
C ALA A 212 -6.13 4.90 17.89
N PHE A 213 -5.35 5.62 17.09
CA PHE A 213 -5.89 6.31 15.93
C PHE A 213 -6.20 5.32 14.81
N GLU A 214 -7.47 5.26 14.43
CA GLU A 214 -7.91 4.76 13.13
C GLU A 214 -7.49 5.75 12.03
N GLY A 215 -7.11 5.23 10.86
CA GLY A 215 -6.72 6.03 9.70
C GLY A 215 -5.82 5.27 8.75
N CYS A 216 -5.56 5.85 7.57
CA CYS A 216 -4.73 5.20 6.56
C CYS A 216 -3.32 4.86 7.07
N THR A 217 -2.97 3.57 7.02
CA THR A 217 -1.66 3.03 7.44
C THR A 217 -0.65 2.86 6.30
N THR A 218 -1.07 3.00 5.03
CA THR A 218 -0.21 2.83 3.85
C THR A 218 0.74 4.03 3.68
N PRO A 219 2.08 3.86 3.78
CA PRO A 219 3.03 4.98 3.83
C PRO A 219 3.09 5.90 2.61
N TRP A 220 2.60 5.44 1.45
CA TRP A 220 2.57 6.18 0.19
C TRP A 220 1.17 6.73 -0.18
N ALA A 221 0.18 6.64 0.71
CA ALA A 221 -1.11 7.29 0.53
C ALA A 221 -1.05 8.80 0.90
N CYS A 222 -1.87 9.61 0.24
CA CYS A 222 -1.90 11.07 0.41
C CYS A 222 -2.37 11.51 1.80
N ASN A 223 -3.18 10.68 2.45
CA ASN A 223 -3.67 10.88 3.82
C ASN A 223 -3.06 9.89 4.82
N TYR A 224 -1.87 9.34 4.53
CA TYR A 224 -1.13 8.48 5.46
C TYR A 224 -1.00 9.13 6.84
N ASN A 225 -1.39 8.39 7.88
CA ASN A 225 -1.26 8.81 9.26
C ASN A 225 -0.24 7.90 9.98
N ALA A 226 0.94 8.45 10.29
CA ALA A 226 1.97 7.74 11.04
C ALA A 226 1.59 7.44 12.50
N GLU A 227 0.53 8.05 13.03
CA GLU A 227 -0.06 7.70 14.34
C GLU A 227 -1.12 6.59 14.23
N ALA A 228 -1.56 6.24 13.02
CA ALA A 228 -2.52 5.18 12.78
C ALA A 228 -1.86 3.80 12.63
N CYS A 229 -2.56 2.77 13.10
CA CYS A 229 -2.10 1.38 13.09
C CYS A 229 -3.18 0.36 12.74
N VAL A 230 -4.44 0.80 12.70
CA VAL A 230 -5.57 0.07 12.13
C VAL A 230 -6.06 0.89 10.95
N ASP A 231 -6.02 0.29 9.75
CA ASP A 231 -6.55 0.92 8.55
C ASP A 231 -8.08 0.94 8.63
N ASP A 232 -8.66 2.13 8.57
CA ASP A 232 -10.10 2.35 8.50
C ASP A 232 -10.63 2.27 7.05
N GLY A 233 -9.75 1.97 6.09
CA GLY A 233 -10.04 1.97 4.66
C GLY A 233 -10.14 3.38 4.08
N SER A 234 -9.65 4.41 4.79
CA SER A 234 -9.66 5.79 4.30
C SER A 234 -8.53 6.11 3.32
N CYS A 235 -7.58 5.20 3.07
CA CYS A 235 -6.41 5.45 2.22
C CYS A 235 -6.78 6.02 0.84
N ALA A 236 -6.33 7.25 0.60
CA ALA A 236 -6.52 7.97 -0.65
C ALA A 236 -5.18 8.05 -1.40
N PHE A 237 -5.14 7.49 -2.61
CA PHE A 237 -3.95 7.47 -3.47
C PHE A 237 -3.95 8.57 -4.54
N GLY A 238 -5.06 9.29 -4.71
CA GLY A 238 -5.21 10.43 -5.60
C GLY A 238 -5.90 11.58 -4.90
N GLU A 239 -5.16 12.62 -4.53
CA GLU A 239 -5.72 13.83 -3.93
C GLU A 239 -5.14 15.10 -4.54
N ASN A 240 -6.00 16.02 -5.01
CA ASN A 240 -5.63 17.29 -5.62
C ASN A 240 -4.64 17.15 -6.81
N GLU A 241 -4.78 16.07 -7.57
CA GLU A 241 -3.94 15.68 -8.71
C GLU A 241 -3.68 16.85 -9.68
N VAL A 242 -2.40 17.09 -10.00
CA VAL A 242 -1.99 18.13 -10.96
C VAL A 242 -2.21 17.75 -12.42
N THR A 243 -2.34 16.46 -12.71
CA THR A 243 -2.53 15.91 -14.06
C THR A 243 -3.25 14.56 -13.98
N ASP A 244 -4.01 14.21 -15.02
CA ASP A 244 -4.60 12.88 -15.16
C ASP A 244 -3.54 11.91 -15.68
N MET A 245 -3.07 10.99 -14.83
CA MET A 245 -2.08 9.98 -15.21
C MET A 245 -2.63 8.96 -16.22
N THR A 246 -3.94 8.72 -16.22
CA THR A 246 -4.59 7.69 -17.04
C THR A 246 -4.92 8.16 -18.46
N ALA A 247 -4.81 9.47 -18.72
CA ALA A 247 -5.14 10.09 -20.01
C ALA A 247 -4.18 9.75 -21.16
N THR A 248 -2.96 9.28 -20.86
CA THR A 248 -1.93 8.92 -21.84
C THR A 248 -0.94 7.90 -21.27
N THR A 249 -0.10 7.32 -22.12
CA THR A 249 1.10 6.59 -21.71
C THR A 249 2.23 7.56 -21.35
N TRP A 250 3.19 7.13 -20.53
CA TRP A 250 4.27 7.97 -20.03
C TRP A 250 5.64 7.32 -20.24
N ASP A 251 6.60 8.10 -20.72
CA ASP A 251 7.98 7.65 -20.92
C ASP A 251 8.74 7.72 -19.59
N LEU A 252 8.91 6.57 -18.94
CA LEU A 252 9.71 6.39 -17.72
C LEU A 252 11.17 6.27 -18.11
N ASN A 253 11.94 7.31 -17.82
CA ASN A 253 13.38 7.36 -17.96
C ASN A 253 14.00 7.25 -16.57
N VAL A 254 14.66 6.12 -16.30
CA VAL A 254 15.43 5.89 -15.07
C VAL A 254 16.92 5.86 -15.43
N ASP A 255 17.68 6.76 -14.83
CA ASP A 255 19.14 6.80 -14.90
C ASP A 255 19.71 6.68 -13.49
N ALA A 256 20.20 5.50 -13.15
CA ALA A 256 20.82 5.20 -11.86
C ALA A 256 22.10 6.01 -11.58
N LEU A 257 22.67 6.69 -12.57
CA LEU A 257 23.89 7.50 -12.46
C LEU A 257 23.70 8.97 -12.85
N CYS A 258 22.55 9.35 -13.43
CA CYS A 258 22.32 10.66 -14.05
C CYS A 258 23.33 10.96 -15.19
N GLU A 259 23.78 9.94 -15.94
CA GLU A 259 24.83 10.01 -16.97
C GLU A 259 24.34 9.50 -18.36
N ASP A 260 23.32 10.17 -18.92
CA ASP A 260 22.90 10.16 -20.33
C ASP A 260 22.51 8.80 -20.97
N ASN A 261 22.39 7.72 -20.20
CA ASN A 261 22.12 6.36 -20.72
C ASN A 261 21.02 5.65 -19.93
N ALA A 262 19.88 6.33 -19.82
CA ALA A 262 18.68 5.79 -19.20
C ALA A 262 18.11 4.57 -19.93
N THR A 263 17.53 3.65 -19.15
CA THR A 263 16.52 2.72 -19.69
C THR A 263 15.21 3.47 -19.82
N THR A 264 14.69 3.57 -21.04
CA THR A 264 13.33 4.07 -21.31
C THR A 264 12.37 2.89 -21.37
N SER A 265 11.42 2.83 -20.43
CA SER A 265 10.25 1.95 -20.51
C SER A 265 8.99 2.83 -20.61
N VAL A 266 7.94 2.34 -21.26
CA VAL A 266 6.67 3.09 -21.30
C VAL A 266 5.76 2.57 -20.19
N LEU A 267 5.30 3.47 -19.32
CA LEU A 267 4.30 3.19 -18.29
C LEU A 267 2.88 3.50 -18.79
N THR A 268 1.95 2.60 -18.49
CA THR A 268 0.50 2.82 -18.59
C THR A 268 -0.07 2.84 -17.18
N PHE A 269 -0.83 3.87 -16.84
CA PHE A 269 -1.47 4.04 -15.52
C PHE A 269 -2.95 3.69 -15.61
N ASP A 270 -3.41 2.81 -14.72
CA ASP A 270 -4.79 2.39 -14.60
C ASP A 270 -5.49 3.11 -13.43
N GLY A 271 -6.81 3.29 -13.55
CA GLY A 271 -7.64 4.03 -12.59
C GLY A 271 -7.92 3.28 -11.27
N ASP A 272 -7.28 2.13 -11.04
CA ASP A 272 -7.29 1.37 -9.79
C ASP A 272 -5.99 1.53 -8.99
N PHE A 273 -5.18 2.55 -9.32
CA PHE A 273 -3.87 2.85 -8.75
C PHE A 273 -2.79 1.79 -9.04
N THR A 274 -3.01 0.96 -10.06
CA THR A 274 -1.95 0.13 -10.66
C THR A 274 -1.36 0.80 -11.90
N ALA A 275 -0.11 0.46 -12.23
CA ALA A 275 0.54 0.84 -13.47
C ALA A 275 1.39 -0.32 -14.00
N SER A 276 1.54 -0.41 -15.32
CA SER A 276 2.29 -1.48 -15.98
C SER A 276 3.32 -0.90 -16.95
N SER A 277 4.50 -1.50 -17.00
CA SER A 277 5.53 -1.16 -17.99
C SER A 277 5.47 -2.07 -19.22
N THR A 278 6.08 -1.61 -20.31
CA THR A 278 6.37 -2.41 -21.52
C THR A 278 7.16 -3.70 -21.26
N ASP A 279 7.87 -3.78 -20.15
CA ASP A 279 8.71 -4.91 -19.74
C ASP A 279 7.98 -5.84 -18.74
N GLU A 280 6.64 -5.79 -18.70
CA GLU A 280 5.76 -6.55 -17.81
C GLU A 280 5.99 -6.30 -16.30
N THR A 281 6.70 -5.21 -15.95
CA THR A 281 6.89 -4.81 -14.55
C THR A 281 5.65 -4.06 -14.05
N MET A 282 5.12 -4.48 -12.91
CA MET A 282 3.92 -3.89 -12.30
C MET A 282 4.31 -2.95 -11.16
N TYR A 283 3.57 -1.84 -11.05
CA TYR A 283 3.73 -0.83 -10.01
C TYR A 283 2.36 -0.55 -9.37
N VAL A 284 2.38 -0.15 -8.10
CA VAL A 284 1.31 0.64 -7.48
C VAL A 284 1.75 2.10 -7.51
N TRP A 285 0.81 3.04 -7.69
CA TRP A 285 1.12 4.46 -7.75
C TRP A 285 0.21 5.32 -6.88
N SER A 286 0.70 6.49 -6.49
CA SER A 286 -0.11 7.55 -5.88
C SER A 286 0.30 8.92 -6.39
N LEU A 287 -0.67 9.83 -6.53
CA LEU A 287 -0.47 11.21 -6.94
C LEU A 287 -1.11 12.16 -5.92
N CYS A 288 -0.25 12.76 -5.10
CA CYS A 288 -0.63 13.59 -3.97
C CYS A 288 -0.21 15.04 -4.25
N GLY A 289 -1.14 15.83 -4.79
CA GLY A 289 -0.85 17.14 -5.34
C GLY A 289 0.10 17.02 -6.54
N ASP A 290 1.30 17.58 -6.39
CA ASP A 290 2.38 17.55 -7.37
C ASP A 290 3.37 16.38 -7.20
N ILE A 291 3.22 15.53 -6.17
CA ILE A 291 4.12 14.40 -5.89
C ILE A 291 3.54 13.09 -6.41
N LEU A 292 4.22 12.48 -7.38
CA LEU A 292 3.98 11.11 -7.83
C LEU A 292 4.91 10.15 -7.09
N THR A 293 4.35 9.06 -6.55
CA THR A 293 5.09 7.94 -5.95
C THR A 293 4.82 6.66 -6.74
N LEU A 294 5.87 5.90 -7.06
CA LEU A 294 5.78 4.56 -7.66
C LEU A 294 6.34 3.53 -6.68
N VAL A 295 5.65 2.40 -6.56
CA VAL A 295 5.91 1.33 -5.57
C VAL A 295 5.94 -0.02 -6.28
N MET A 296 6.91 -0.87 -5.95
CA MET A 296 6.98 -2.28 -6.36
C MET A 296 7.15 -3.16 -5.13
N ASP A 297 6.34 -4.21 -4.98
CA ASP A 297 6.42 -5.20 -3.89
C ASP A 297 6.65 -4.57 -2.49
N ASP A 298 5.83 -3.55 -2.16
CA ASP A 298 5.87 -2.72 -0.94
C ASP A 298 7.06 -1.75 -0.77
N PHE A 299 8.00 -1.70 -1.72
CA PHE A 299 9.09 -0.71 -1.74
C PHE A 299 8.76 0.50 -2.61
N ILE A 300 8.87 1.70 -2.06
CA ILE A 300 8.89 2.95 -2.85
C ILE A 300 10.16 2.92 -3.70
N VAL A 301 9.99 2.90 -5.02
CA VAL A 301 11.10 2.81 -5.98
C VAL A 301 11.41 4.14 -6.64
N HIS A 302 10.38 4.97 -6.87
CA HIS A 302 10.54 6.31 -7.42
C HIS A 302 9.59 7.30 -6.76
N THR A 303 10.06 8.53 -6.60
CA THR A 303 9.24 9.67 -6.17
C THR A 303 9.68 10.90 -6.96
N GLY A 304 8.73 11.60 -7.58
CA GLY A 304 9.02 12.75 -8.44
C GLY A 304 8.01 13.87 -8.25
N ALA A 305 8.44 15.11 -8.46
CA ALA A 305 7.60 16.30 -8.37
C ALA A 305 7.25 16.84 -9.76
N TRP A 306 6.02 17.31 -9.95
CA TRP A 306 5.55 17.88 -11.21
C TRP A 306 6.18 19.24 -11.51
N ASN A 307 6.93 19.32 -12.61
CA ASN A 307 7.62 20.55 -13.03
C ASN A 307 6.79 21.44 -13.98
N GLY A 308 5.57 21.03 -14.34
CA GLY A 308 4.71 21.69 -15.33
C GLY A 308 4.66 20.98 -16.69
N SER A 309 5.46 19.93 -16.90
CA SER A 309 5.48 19.13 -18.14
C SER A 309 5.73 17.64 -17.90
N GLY A 310 6.35 17.27 -16.78
CA GLY A 310 6.55 15.89 -16.33
C GLY A 310 6.85 15.84 -14.83
N PHE A 311 7.10 14.65 -14.31
CA PHE A 311 7.60 14.43 -12.95
C PHE A 311 9.10 14.17 -12.98
N GLU A 312 9.84 14.76 -12.05
CA GLU A 312 11.29 14.57 -11.93
C GLU A 312 11.68 14.35 -10.46
N SER A 313 12.62 13.43 -10.20
CA SER A 313 13.35 13.39 -8.94
C SER A 313 14.56 14.32 -9.01
N GLY A 314 14.79 15.11 -7.96
CA GLY A 314 16.03 15.90 -7.84
C GLY A 314 17.11 15.09 -7.12
N ASP A 315 18.35 15.18 -7.61
CA ASP A 315 19.54 14.45 -7.16
C ASP A 315 19.65 14.31 -5.62
N ALA A 316 19.18 13.18 -5.07
CA ALA A 316 19.13 12.94 -3.64
C ALA A 316 19.65 11.53 -3.29
N GLU A 317 20.99 11.38 -3.33
CA GLU A 317 21.91 10.45 -2.62
C GLU A 317 21.52 8.96 -2.36
N ASP A 318 20.34 8.45 -2.73
CA ASP A 318 19.87 7.08 -2.38
C ASP A 318 18.91 6.45 -3.44
N GLY A 319 18.63 7.10 -4.58
CA GLY A 319 17.61 6.62 -5.55
C GLY A 319 17.87 6.80 -7.06
N GLY A 320 18.94 7.50 -7.47
CA GLY A 320 19.20 7.83 -8.88
C GLY A 320 18.28 8.93 -9.45
N CYS A 321 18.52 9.31 -10.70
CA CYS A 321 17.69 10.26 -11.43
C CYS A 321 16.53 9.55 -12.11
N PHE A 322 15.32 10.09 -11.93
CA PHE A 322 14.11 9.60 -12.56
C PHE A 322 13.37 10.78 -13.20
N THR A 323 12.96 10.60 -14.45
CA THR A 323 12.07 11.53 -15.16
C THR A 323 10.92 10.76 -15.80
N LEU A 324 9.72 11.33 -15.73
CA LEU A 324 8.49 10.79 -16.31
C LEU A 324 7.77 11.89 -17.07
N TYR A 325 7.79 11.78 -18.39
CA TYR A 325 7.11 12.72 -19.27
C TYR A 325 5.92 12.03 -19.94
N PRO A 326 4.81 12.74 -20.19
CA PRO A 326 3.71 12.18 -20.95
C PRO A 326 4.26 11.86 -22.33
N SER A 327 4.12 10.61 -22.77
CA SER A 327 4.52 10.25 -24.12
C SER A 327 3.72 11.13 -25.07
N ASN A 328 4.42 11.82 -25.97
CA ASN A 328 3.79 12.58 -27.04
C ASN A 328 3.99 11.80 -28.35
N PRO A 329 3.10 10.83 -28.64
CA PRO A 329 3.15 10.04 -29.86
C PRO A 329 2.78 10.91 -31.06
N GLY A 330 3.63 10.90 -32.09
CA GLY A 330 3.38 11.63 -33.34
C GLY A 330 4.44 11.28 -34.38
N CYS A 331 4.49 12.02 -35.49
CA CYS A 331 5.54 11.77 -36.48
C CYS A 331 6.85 12.46 -36.08
N THR A 332 7.87 11.68 -35.76
CA THR A 332 9.21 12.14 -35.35
C THR A 332 10.20 12.31 -36.51
N ASP A 333 9.81 12.06 -37.76
CA ASP A 333 10.69 12.21 -38.93
C ASP A 333 10.58 13.62 -39.53
N GLU A 334 11.65 14.42 -39.46
CA GLU A 334 11.73 15.78 -40.01
C GLU A 334 11.46 15.86 -41.53
N MET A 335 11.55 14.74 -42.26
CA MET A 335 11.26 14.66 -43.70
C MET A 335 9.79 14.34 -44.01
N ALA A 336 8.95 14.08 -43.01
CA ALA A 336 7.54 13.81 -43.18
C ALA A 336 6.70 15.09 -43.28
N CYS A 337 5.59 15.02 -44.03
CA CYS A 337 4.65 16.11 -44.23
C CYS A 337 3.91 16.53 -42.96
N ASN A 338 3.76 15.60 -42.01
CA ASN A 338 3.10 15.80 -40.72
C ASN A 338 4.07 15.64 -39.54
N PHE A 339 5.35 15.97 -39.74
CA PHE A 339 6.34 16.04 -38.66
C PHE A 339 5.81 16.90 -37.50
N ASP A 340 5.79 16.33 -36.30
CA ASP A 340 5.46 17.03 -35.06
C ASP A 340 6.75 17.28 -34.27
N PRO A 341 7.22 18.54 -34.18
CA PRO A 341 8.44 18.88 -33.44
C PRO A 341 8.30 18.71 -31.92
N ALA A 342 7.10 18.44 -31.40
CA ALA A 342 6.88 18.08 -30.00
C ALA A 342 6.84 16.55 -29.77
N ALA A 343 6.77 15.72 -30.82
CA ALA A 343 6.66 14.28 -30.66
C ALA A 343 7.99 13.67 -30.19
N LEU A 344 7.92 12.79 -29.18
CA LEU A 344 9.07 12.08 -28.62
C LEU A 344 9.20 10.65 -29.15
N THR A 345 8.07 10.04 -29.52
CA THR A 345 7.98 8.67 -29.99
C THR A 345 7.17 8.59 -31.29
N SER A 346 7.63 7.75 -32.23
CA SER A 346 6.95 7.61 -33.52
C SER A 346 5.71 6.74 -33.39
N ASP A 347 4.54 7.31 -33.67
CA ASP A 347 3.25 6.60 -33.68
C ASP A 347 2.95 5.87 -35.00
N GLY A 348 3.86 5.97 -35.98
CA GLY A 348 3.67 5.44 -37.32
C GLY A 348 2.74 6.26 -38.23
N SER A 349 2.27 7.43 -37.78
CA SER A 349 1.42 8.33 -38.60
C SER A 349 2.18 9.10 -39.68
N CYS A 350 3.50 8.96 -39.76
CA CYS A 350 4.34 9.68 -40.72
C CYS A 350 3.88 9.45 -42.18
N THR A 351 3.45 10.53 -42.82
CA THR A 351 3.10 10.62 -44.23
C THR A 351 4.21 11.35 -44.96
N TYR A 352 4.63 10.83 -46.12
CA TYR A 352 5.81 11.35 -46.82
C TYR A 352 5.43 12.14 -48.08
N PRO A 353 6.31 13.03 -48.55
CA PRO A 353 6.08 13.77 -49.79
C PRO A 353 6.05 12.83 -51.00
N GLY A 354 5.14 13.08 -51.95
CA GLY A 354 4.97 12.23 -53.13
C GLY A 354 4.07 12.83 -54.21
N CYS A 355 4.09 12.26 -55.40
CA CYS A 355 3.27 12.75 -56.51
C CYS A 355 1.79 12.36 -56.33
N MET A 356 0.92 13.35 -56.13
CA MET A 356 -0.54 13.14 -55.98
C MET A 356 -1.31 13.07 -57.31
N ASN A 357 -0.63 13.22 -58.46
CA ASN A 357 -1.29 13.23 -59.78
C ASN A 357 -1.47 11.78 -60.32
N PRO A 358 -2.71 11.27 -60.45
CA PRO A 358 -2.96 9.89 -60.90
C PRO A 358 -2.62 9.63 -62.39
N LEU A 359 -2.20 10.65 -63.15
CA LEU A 359 -1.70 10.53 -64.52
C LEU A 359 -0.17 10.39 -64.59
N SER A 360 0.53 10.55 -63.47
CA SER A 360 2.00 10.45 -63.39
C SER A 360 2.50 9.00 -63.35
N CYS A 361 3.76 8.76 -63.74
CA CYS A 361 4.34 7.41 -63.63
C CYS A 361 4.86 7.06 -62.23
N ASP A 362 4.96 8.05 -61.35
CA ASP A 362 5.39 7.96 -59.94
C ASP A 362 4.26 8.35 -58.97
N PHE A 363 3.00 8.25 -59.39
CA PHE A 363 1.83 8.51 -58.56
C PHE A 363 1.85 7.68 -57.25
N ASP A 364 1.81 8.38 -56.13
CA ASP A 364 1.68 7.79 -54.79
C ASP A 364 0.33 8.20 -54.15
N PRO A 365 -0.62 7.26 -54.02
CA PRO A 365 -1.91 7.51 -53.36
C PRO A 365 -1.81 7.65 -51.83
N LEU A 366 -0.63 7.44 -51.23
CA LEU A 366 -0.36 7.58 -49.79
C LEU A 366 0.47 8.84 -49.45
N ALA A 367 0.80 9.67 -50.44
CA ALA A 367 1.52 10.93 -50.23
C ALA A 367 0.76 11.86 -49.26
N GLY A 368 1.45 12.41 -48.27
CA GLY A 368 0.89 13.38 -47.32
C GLY A 368 0.90 14.82 -47.83
N CYS A 369 1.84 15.13 -48.72
CA CYS A 369 2.05 16.45 -49.32
C CYS A 369 2.68 16.31 -50.71
N PRO A 370 2.48 17.30 -51.61
CA PRO A 370 2.85 17.16 -53.02
C PRO A 370 4.36 17.31 -53.26
N GLU A 371 4.94 16.37 -54.00
CA GLU A 371 6.23 16.50 -54.70
C GLU A 371 6.03 16.62 -56.23
N PRO A 372 7.04 17.09 -56.99
CA PRO A 372 6.98 17.14 -58.45
C PRO A 372 6.75 15.76 -59.07
N CYS A 373 5.80 15.70 -60.00
CA CYS A 373 5.38 14.47 -60.67
C CYS A 373 6.18 14.16 -61.94
N ASN A 374 6.67 12.92 -62.08
CA ASN A 374 7.29 12.43 -63.30
C ASN A 374 6.24 12.03 -64.36
N LEU A 375 5.74 13.03 -65.09
CA LEU A 375 4.74 12.80 -66.12
C LEU A 375 5.31 12.00 -67.33
N PRO A 376 4.53 11.07 -67.92
CA PRO A 376 4.97 10.32 -69.09
C PRO A 376 5.33 11.20 -70.29
N ALA A 377 6.37 10.82 -71.04
CA ALA A 377 6.85 11.58 -72.19
C ALA A 377 5.73 11.84 -73.23
N GLY A 378 5.34 13.11 -73.38
CA GLY A 378 4.19 13.55 -74.18
C GLY A 378 3.16 14.33 -73.38
N TYR A 379 3.20 14.26 -72.05
CA TYR A 379 2.52 15.21 -71.18
C TYR A 379 3.41 16.41 -70.89
N VAL A 380 2.92 17.60 -71.23
CA VAL A 380 3.55 18.90 -70.92
C VAL A 380 2.59 19.66 -70.02
N GLU A 381 3.10 20.12 -68.88
CA GLU A 381 2.41 21.04 -67.98
C GLU A 381 2.55 22.49 -68.46
N GLY A 382 1.47 23.25 -68.29
CA GLY A 382 1.35 24.65 -68.68
C GLY A 382 -0.11 25.00 -68.91
N CYS A 383 -0.44 26.29 -69.01
CA CYS A 383 -1.83 26.65 -69.22
C CYS A 383 -2.39 26.13 -70.56
N THR A 384 -3.40 25.28 -70.49
CA THR A 384 -4.08 24.68 -71.65
C THR A 384 -5.26 25.52 -72.17
N ASN A 385 -5.65 26.57 -71.46
CA ASN A 385 -6.75 27.44 -71.86
C ASN A 385 -6.31 28.43 -72.96
N PRO A 386 -6.85 28.35 -74.20
CA PRO A 386 -6.49 29.26 -75.29
C PRO A 386 -6.99 30.70 -75.09
N LEU A 387 -7.71 30.96 -74.00
CA LEU A 387 -8.15 32.28 -73.54
C LEU A 387 -7.35 32.76 -72.30
N SER A 388 -6.11 32.30 -72.10
CA SER A 388 -5.15 32.89 -71.16
C SER A 388 -4.06 33.68 -71.90
N ILE A 389 -3.40 34.62 -71.21
CA ILE A 389 -2.27 35.37 -71.80
C ILE A 389 -0.99 34.53 -71.85
N ASN A 390 -0.87 33.51 -71.01
CA ASN A 390 0.25 32.57 -70.93
C ASN A 390 -0.09 31.18 -71.51
N TYR A 391 -1.07 31.09 -72.41
CA TYR A 391 -1.47 29.85 -73.07
C TYR A 391 -0.28 29.16 -73.74
N ASP A 392 -0.03 27.90 -73.37
CA ASP A 392 0.97 27.06 -74.00
C ASP A 392 0.28 26.04 -74.92
N ALA A 393 0.44 26.24 -76.23
CA ALA A 393 -0.09 25.32 -77.26
C ALA A 393 0.62 23.95 -77.30
N SER A 394 1.71 23.78 -76.55
CA SER A 394 2.37 22.49 -76.32
C SER A 394 1.92 21.80 -75.03
N ALA A 395 1.29 22.54 -74.10
CA ALA A 395 0.72 21.96 -72.89
C ALA A 395 -0.46 21.03 -73.21
N THR A 396 -0.52 19.93 -72.47
CA THR A 396 -1.53 18.87 -72.57
C THR A 396 -2.21 18.58 -71.23
N VAL A 397 -1.65 19.10 -70.13
CA VAL A 397 -2.21 19.07 -68.79
C VAL A 397 -2.21 20.50 -68.28
N ASP A 398 -3.34 20.94 -67.75
CA ASP A 398 -3.45 22.26 -67.12
C ASP A 398 -2.76 22.21 -65.75
N ASP A 399 -1.77 23.08 -65.55
CA ASP A 399 -0.97 23.17 -64.33
C ASP A 399 -1.51 24.23 -63.34
N GLY A 400 -2.67 24.81 -63.63
CA GLY A 400 -3.25 25.93 -62.87
C GLY A 400 -2.52 27.26 -63.08
N SER A 401 -1.55 27.35 -64.01
CA SER A 401 -0.84 28.61 -64.27
C SER A 401 -1.66 29.63 -65.06
N CYS A 402 -2.88 29.30 -65.52
CA CYS A 402 -3.65 30.07 -66.48
C CYS A 402 -3.96 31.52 -66.06
N ASP A 403 -3.19 32.46 -66.59
CA ASP A 403 -3.41 33.88 -66.36
C ASP A 403 -4.55 34.40 -67.26
N LEU A 404 -5.74 34.50 -66.65
CA LEU A 404 -6.94 35.10 -67.23
C LEU A 404 -7.06 36.61 -66.95
N SER A 405 -6.05 37.26 -66.35
CA SER A 405 -6.14 38.67 -65.91
C SER A 405 -6.47 39.65 -67.03
N TYR A 406 -6.16 39.33 -68.29
CA TYR A 406 -6.52 40.19 -69.43
C TYR A 406 -8.02 40.11 -69.82
N MET A 407 -8.76 39.14 -69.31
CA MET A 407 -10.24 39.13 -69.37
C MET A 407 -10.86 40.11 -68.37
N CYS A 408 -10.08 40.55 -67.38
CA CYS A 408 -10.47 41.50 -66.36
C CYS A 408 -10.12 42.95 -66.76
N LEU A 409 -10.91 43.90 -66.25
CA LEU A 409 -10.65 45.33 -66.48
C LEU A 409 -9.53 45.81 -65.54
N ASN A 410 -8.86 46.90 -65.93
CA ASN A 410 -7.73 47.46 -65.18
C ASN A 410 -8.15 47.85 -63.75
N GLY A 411 -7.70 47.13 -62.72
CA GLY A 411 -8.16 47.27 -61.33
C GLY A 411 -8.93 46.07 -60.77
N THR A 412 -9.20 45.08 -61.62
CA THR A 412 -9.76 43.77 -61.22
C THR A 412 -8.77 42.63 -61.50
N ILE A 413 -8.78 41.60 -60.66
CA ILE A 413 -8.06 40.32 -60.84
C ILE A 413 -9.06 39.18 -61.01
N TYR A 414 -8.68 38.11 -61.68
CA TYR A 414 -9.53 36.93 -61.80
C TYR A 414 -9.45 36.10 -60.50
N ASP A 415 -10.59 35.77 -59.94
CA ASP A 415 -10.75 34.88 -58.78
C ASP A 415 -11.30 33.54 -59.28
N GLU A 416 -10.55 32.46 -59.03
CA GLU A 416 -10.90 31.12 -59.51
C GLU A 416 -12.05 30.48 -58.72
N GLU A 417 -12.17 30.78 -57.42
CA GLU A 417 -13.21 30.23 -56.54
C GLU A 417 -14.58 30.87 -56.85
N LEU A 418 -14.58 32.16 -57.19
CA LEU A 418 -15.77 32.92 -57.60
C LEU A 418 -16.02 32.89 -59.12
N MET A 419 -15.12 32.29 -59.91
CA MET A 419 -15.16 32.21 -61.38
C MET A 419 -15.40 33.57 -62.07
N GLY A 420 -14.72 34.63 -61.60
CA GLY A 420 -14.99 35.98 -62.08
C GLY A 420 -13.96 37.03 -61.68
N CYS A 421 -14.05 38.21 -62.28
CA CYS A 421 -13.15 39.32 -61.97
C CYS A 421 -13.61 40.06 -60.70
N VAL A 422 -12.74 40.15 -59.70
CA VAL A 422 -12.97 40.86 -58.43
C VAL A 422 -12.07 42.10 -58.32
N PRO A 423 -12.51 43.19 -57.68
CA PRO A 423 -11.67 44.38 -57.51
C PRO A 423 -10.46 44.09 -56.63
N VAL A 424 -9.26 44.51 -57.09
CA VAL A 424 -7.99 44.37 -56.35
C VAL A 424 -8.02 45.18 -55.05
N CYS A 425 -8.77 46.29 -55.06
CA CYS A 425 -8.92 47.20 -53.95
C CYS A 425 -10.40 47.25 -53.53
N PRO A 426 -10.79 46.87 -52.29
CA PRO A 426 -12.20 46.85 -51.87
C PRO A 426 -12.96 48.20 -51.89
N GLY A 427 -12.28 49.30 -52.22
CA GLY A 427 -12.87 50.63 -52.41
C GLY A 427 -12.64 51.23 -53.81
N ASP A 428 -12.12 50.44 -54.76
CA ASP A 428 -12.11 50.75 -56.20
C ASP A 428 -13.50 50.36 -56.74
N MET A 429 -14.36 51.36 -56.84
CA MET A 429 -15.79 51.22 -57.17
C MET A 429 -16.02 51.29 -58.67
N ASN A 430 -15.15 52.02 -59.38
CA ASN A 430 -15.26 52.26 -60.82
C ASN A 430 -14.43 51.27 -61.67
N PHE A 431 -13.60 50.45 -61.01
CA PHE A 431 -12.65 49.52 -61.62
C PHE A 431 -11.65 50.23 -62.53
N ASP A 432 -10.96 51.26 -62.00
CA ASP A 432 -9.86 51.97 -62.67
C ASP A 432 -8.45 51.59 -62.16
N GLY A 433 -8.38 50.89 -61.02
CA GLY A 433 -7.15 50.42 -60.38
C GLY A 433 -6.58 51.33 -59.29
N ALA A 434 -7.28 52.40 -58.89
CA ALA A 434 -6.82 53.30 -57.84
C ALA A 434 -7.96 53.90 -57.00
N ILE A 435 -8.04 53.59 -55.70
CA ILE A 435 -9.00 54.23 -54.78
C ILE A 435 -8.77 55.76 -54.75
N ASN A 436 -9.69 56.51 -55.36
CA ASN A 436 -9.58 57.95 -55.53
C ASN A 436 -10.92 58.69 -55.34
N VAL A 437 -10.98 59.97 -55.72
CA VAL A 437 -12.19 60.80 -55.54
C VAL A 437 -13.33 60.33 -56.45
N ASN A 438 -13.03 59.72 -57.60
CA ASN A 438 -14.03 59.19 -58.50
C ASN A 438 -14.81 58.04 -57.86
N ASP A 439 -14.14 57.12 -57.15
CA ASP A 439 -14.77 56.01 -56.42
C ASP A 439 -15.70 56.48 -55.32
N LEU A 440 -15.26 57.50 -54.56
CA LEU A 440 -16.09 58.13 -53.55
C LEU A 440 -17.33 58.79 -54.18
N LEU A 441 -17.20 59.37 -55.37
CA LEU A 441 -18.35 59.92 -56.11
C LEU A 441 -19.28 58.81 -56.60
N GLU A 442 -18.77 57.69 -57.11
CA GLU A 442 -19.61 56.54 -57.51
C GLU A 442 -20.33 55.91 -56.31
N PHE A 443 -19.65 55.75 -55.17
CA PHE A 443 -20.28 55.33 -53.92
C PHE A 443 -21.42 56.28 -53.53
N LEU A 444 -21.19 57.60 -53.57
CA LEU A 444 -22.22 58.60 -53.25
C LEU A 444 -23.36 58.69 -54.27
N LEU A 445 -23.20 58.15 -55.49
CA LEU A 445 -24.27 58.04 -56.48
C LEU A 445 -25.23 56.88 -56.20
N VAL A 446 -24.73 55.77 -55.62
CA VAL A 446 -25.53 54.57 -55.30
C VAL A 446 -25.89 54.45 -53.81
N TYR A 447 -25.30 55.28 -52.95
CA TYR A 447 -25.59 55.31 -51.52
C TYR A 447 -27.09 55.54 -51.25
N ASP A 448 -27.66 54.73 -50.36
CA ASP A 448 -29.10 54.72 -50.00
C ASP A 448 -30.05 54.38 -51.17
N THR A 449 -29.54 53.79 -52.26
CA THR A 449 -30.41 53.16 -53.28
C THR A 449 -30.95 51.81 -52.80
N LEU A 450 -32.24 51.56 -53.03
CA LEU A 450 -32.91 50.33 -52.63
C LEU A 450 -32.80 49.28 -53.75
N CYS A 451 -32.08 48.19 -53.49
CA CYS A 451 -32.06 47.01 -54.36
C CYS A 451 -33.41 46.25 -54.30
N PRO A 452 -33.88 45.68 -55.43
CA PRO A 452 -35.12 44.91 -55.50
C PRO A 452 -35.04 43.50 -54.91
#